data_AF-A0A9E1JLH6-F1
#
_entry.id   AF-A0A9E1JLH6-F1
#
_cell.length_a   1.000
_cell.length_b   1.000
_cell.length_c   1.000
_cell.angle_alpha   90.00
_cell.angle_beta   90.00
_cell.angle_gamma   90.00
#
_symmetry.space_group_name_H-M   'P 1'
#
loop_
_entity.id
_entity.type
_entity.pdbx_description
1 polymer ?
#
loop_
_entity_poly.entity_id
_entity_poly.type
_entity_poly.pdbx_seq_one_letter_code
_entity_poly.pdbx_strand_id
1 'polypeptide(L)'
;MNISLKKLKTGEKISRLFGAKEKTLRIKKLDESSLYSVKIKAFSIAHRFLNYSRSISVKPMMSPPSILFIGSGRCGTTSIADYLDGLQFNNGDRVCSRHETLFDYILPAITAGLENDIIRLYSGFRHDIEAAPHFSYIAGKLPVNKIVHIIRDGRRVVQSGINRGWYQKDDMWERIKPNFQGSLFEKCCRFWTHRVQQAELCSTRTIRLEDLACSRDELAGLLAYLEIMPTNRILPKSNPGKISSDFQKWDAEHRDMFFEICGEMMDIYYKDWQAEW
;
A
#
# COMPACT_ATOMS: atom_id res chain seq x y z
N MET A 1 21.38 -12.83 12.08
CA MET A 1 20.75 -13.89 12.90
C MET A 1 19.40 -14.23 12.28
N ASN A 2 19.32 -15.34 11.53
CA ASN A 2 18.07 -15.75 10.88
C ASN A 2 17.22 -16.53 11.86
N ILE A 3 16.06 -15.98 12.23
CA ILE A 3 15.02 -16.68 12.97
C ILE A 3 13.97 -17.10 11.93
N SER A 4 13.87 -18.40 11.67
CA SER A 4 12.77 -18.97 10.91
C SER A 4 11.55 -19.02 11.84
N LEU A 5 10.50 -18.27 11.51
CA LEU A 5 9.22 -18.34 12.20
C LEU A 5 8.34 -19.33 11.43
N LYS A 6 8.34 -20.60 11.85
CA LYS A 6 7.25 -21.54 11.50
C LYS A 6 6.02 -21.18 12.33
N LYS A 7 4.81 -21.40 11.80
CA LYS A 7 3.57 -21.44 12.61
C LYS A 7 3.82 -22.43 13.75
N LEU A 8 3.83 -21.95 14.99
CA LEU A 8 3.96 -22.79 16.17
C LEU A 8 2.56 -23.09 16.69
N LYS A 9 2.31 -24.36 16.99
CA LYS A 9 1.20 -24.76 17.83
C LYS A 9 1.45 -24.35 19.27
N THR A 10 0.39 -24.21 20.06
CA THR A 10 0.50 -23.97 21.50
C THR A 10 1.33 -25.07 22.14
N GLY A 11 2.44 -24.67 22.78
CA GLY A 11 3.37 -25.61 23.41
C GLY A 11 4.49 -26.14 22.51
N GLU A 12 4.60 -25.75 21.24
CA GLU A 12 5.73 -26.15 20.40
C GLU A 12 7.05 -25.48 20.80
N LYS A 13 8.14 -26.26 20.77
CA LYS A 13 9.50 -25.84 21.11
C LYS A 13 10.20 -25.33 19.85
N ILE A 14 10.78 -24.12 19.88
CA ILE A 14 11.72 -23.69 18.83
C ILE A 14 13.15 -23.90 19.31
N SER A 15 13.90 -24.70 18.57
CA SER A 15 15.35 -24.87 18.73
C SER A 15 16.07 -24.05 17.67
N ARG A 16 16.91 -23.07 18.05
CA ARG A 16 18.00 -22.60 17.18
C ARG A 16 19.24 -22.16 17.98
N LEU A 17 20.39 -22.62 17.51
CA LEU A 17 21.72 -22.54 18.10
C LEU A 17 22.23 -21.11 18.29
N PHE A 18 22.57 -20.73 19.52
CA PHE A 18 23.56 -19.70 19.85
C PHE A 18 24.30 -20.05 21.15
N GLY A 19 25.53 -20.56 21.03
CA GLY A 19 26.49 -20.73 22.12
C GLY A 19 26.31 -21.96 23.02
N ALA A 20 27.40 -22.36 23.68
CA ALA A 20 27.66 -23.67 24.31
C ALA A 20 26.74 -24.11 25.47
N LYS A 21 25.62 -23.44 25.74
CA LYS A 21 24.58 -23.92 26.67
C LYS A 21 23.20 -23.59 26.13
N GLU A 22 22.40 -24.64 25.95
CA GLU A 22 20.99 -24.53 25.55
C GLU A 22 20.22 -23.63 26.51
N LYS A 23 19.47 -22.65 25.98
CA LYS A 23 18.49 -21.87 26.75
C LYS A 23 17.13 -21.95 26.07
N THR A 24 16.19 -22.64 26.71
CA THR A 24 14.78 -22.72 26.30
C THR A 24 14.01 -21.54 26.89
N LEU A 25 13.22 -20.84 26.07
CA LEU A 25 12.33 -19.78 26.51
C LEU A 25 10.88 -20.23 26.32
N ARG A 26 10.11 -20.28 27.42
CA ARG A 26 8.69 -20.62 27.42
C ARG A 26 7.87 -19.35 27.61
N ILE A 27 6.99 -19.05 26.67
CA ILE A 27 6.02 -17.96 26.77
C ILE A 27 4.67 -18.59 27.11
N LYS A 28 4.06 -18.21 28.25
CA LYS A 28 2.76 -18.73 28.70
C LYS A 28 1.64 -17.80 28.24
N LYS A 29 0.42 -18.35 28.06
CA LYS A 29 -0.83 -17.60 27.74
C LYS A 29 -0.86 -16.91 26.38
N LEU A 30 -0.37 -17.58 25.34
CA LEU A 30 -0.60 -17.15 23.95
C LEU A 30 -1.91 -17.79 23.46
N ASP A 31 -2.74 -16.99 22.80
CA ASP A 31 -3.93 -17.43 22.08
C ASP A 31 -3.51 -18.11 20.78
N GLU A 32 -4.01 -19.32 20.55
CA GLU A 32 -3.61 -20.15 19.41
C GLU A 32 -4.06 -19.56 18.07
N SER A 33 -5.09 -18.71 18.08
CA SER A 33 -5.61 -18.05 16.88
C SER A 33 -4.85 -16.77 16.51
N SER A 34 -3.95 -16.32 17.40
CA SER A 34 -3.20 -15.08 17.26
C SER A 34 -1.79 -15.31 16.69
N LEU A 35 -1.39 -14.49 15.73
CA LEU A 35 0.02 -14.37 15.34
C LEU A 35 0.77 -13.55 16.38
N TYR A 36 2.07 -13.78 16.59
CA TYR A 36 2.86 -13.09 17.62
C TYR A 36 4.18 -12.54 17.08
N SER A 37 4.53 -11.33 17.49
CA SER A 37 5.85 -10.77 17.27
C SER A 37 6.69 -10.98 18.52
N VAL A 38 7.85 -11.61 18.34
CA VAL A 38 8.81 -11.87 19.40
C VAL A 38 10.06 -11.04 19.14
N LYS A 39 10.29 -10.01 19.97
CA LYS A 39 11.52 -9.22 19.93
C LYS A 39 12.48 -9.72 21.00
N ILE A 40 13.64 -10.19 20.55
CA ILE A 40 14.75 -10.61 21.39
C ILE A 40 15.85 -9.57 21.23
N LYS A 41 16.18 -8.82 22.29
CA LYS A 41 17.42 -8.02 22.30
C LYS A 41 18.58 -8.98 22.60
N ALA A 42 19.56 -9.02 21.70
CA ALA A 42 20.79 -9.78 21.87
C ALA A 42 21.95 -8.86 22.31
N PHE A 43 22.95 -9.49 22.89
CA PHE A 43 24.03 -9.03 23.79
C PHE A 43 25.14 -8.23 23.10
N SER A 44 25.92 -7.48 23.89
CA SER A 44 27.29 -7.08 23.53
C SER A 44 28.30 -7.76 24.46
N ILE A 45 29.52 -7.94 23.95
CA ILE A 45 30.68 -8.37 24.74
C ILE A 45 31.34 -7.10 25.29
N ALA A 46 31.25 -6.90 26.61
CA ALA A 46 32.10 -5.95 27.32
C ALA A 46 32.88 -6.72 28.39
N HIS A 47 34.20 -6.53 28.42
CA HIS A 47 35.10 -7.08 29.45
C HIS A 47 34.98 -8.60 29.70
N ARG A 48 34.93 -9.43 28.64
CA ARG A 48 34.91 -10.91 28.75
C ARG A 48 33.71 -11.52 29.52
N PHE A 49 32.69 -10.74 29.89
CA PHE A 49 31.47 -11.24 30.51
C PHE A 49 30.28 -11.18 29.54
N LEU A 50 29.50 -12.27 29.46
CA LEU A 50 28.25 -12.33 28.72
C LEU A 50 27.14 -11.63 29.51
N ASN A 51 26.80 -10.39 29.13
CA ASN A 51 25.66 -9.67 29.70
C ASN A 51 24.37 -9.98 28.94
N TYR A 52 23.47 -10.76 29.55
CA TYR A 52 22.16 -11.06 28.98
C TYR A 52 21.17 -9.91 29.26
N SER A 53 20.68 -9.21 28.23
CA SER A 53 19.59 -8.24 28.43
C SER A 53 18.29 -8.94 28.80
N ARG A 54 17.74 -8.61 29.97
CA ARG A 54 16.51 -9.19 30.57
C ARG A 54 15.20 -8.70 29.93
N SER A 55 15.09 -8.57 28.61
CA SER A 55 13.80 -8.19 28.02
C SER A 55 13.47 -9.01 26.78
N ILE A 56 12.48 -9.89 26.94
CA ILE A 56 11.73 -10.51 25.85
C ILE A 56 10.41 -9.75 25.80
N SER A 57 10.08 -9.18 24.65
CA SER A 57 8.76 -8.61 24.42
C SER A 57 8.01 -9.53 23.47
N VAL A 58 6.86 -10.01 23.92
CA VAL A 58 5.91 -10.77 23.13
C VAL A 58 4.64 -9.96 23.09
N LYS A 59 4.20 -9.60 21.89
CA LYS A 59 2.94 -8.89 21.69
C LYS A 59 2.11 -9.69 20.69
N PRO A 60 0.79 -9.84 20.90
CA PRO A 60 -0.10 -10.25 19.83
C PRO A 60 0.24 -9.39 18.62
N MET A 61 0.51 -10.04 17.49
CA MET A 61 0.40 -9.33 16.24
C MET A 61 -1.05 -8.92 16.19
N MET A 62 -1.29 -7.60 16.20
CA MET A 62 -2.47 -7.11 15.55
C MET A 62 -2.53 -7.79 14.20
N SER A 63 -3.73 -8.25 13.80
CA SER A 63 -3.95 -8.68 12.43
C SER A 63 -3.33 -7.63 11.50
N PRO A 64 -2.67 -8.04 10.40
CA PRO A 64 -2.28 -7.08 9.38
C PRO A 64 -3.46 -6.18 9.00
N PRO A 65 -3.20 -5.02 8.38
CA PRO A 65 -4.24 -4.12 7.94
C PRO A 65 -5.29 -4.92 7.18
N SER A 66 -6.53 -4.83 7.64
CA SER A 66 -7.65 -5.55 7.05
C SER A 66 -8.12 -4.87 5.77
N ILE A 67 -7.72 -3.62 5.56
CA ILE A 67 -8.05 -2.79 4.41
C ILE A 67 -6.75 -2.29 3.77
N LEU A 68 -6.65 -2.48 2.46
CA LEU A 68 -5.54 -1.99 1.64
C LEU A 68 -6.07 -1.12 0.51
N PHE A 69 -5.58 0.11 0.42
CA PHE A 69 -5.81 0.99 -0.73
C PHE A 69 -4.66 0.90 -1.73
N ILE A 70 -4.98 0.60 -2.97
CA ILE A 70 -4.02 0.45 -4.07
C ILE A 70 -4.35 1.36 -5.25
N GLY A 71 -3.43 1.47 -6.22
CA GLY A 71 -3.64 2.18 -7.49
C GLY A 71 -2.36 2.35 -8.29
N SER A 72 -2.39 3.22 -9.29
CA SER A 72 -1.29 3.45 -10.24
C SER A 72 -0.18 4.38 -9.74
N GLY A 73 -0.31 4.92 -8.53
CA GLY A 73 0.53 6.02 -8.05
C GLY A 73 -0.01 7.36 -8.54
N ARG A 74 0.19 8.44 -7.77
CA ARG A 74 -0.41 9.77 -8.04
C ARG A 74 -1.95 9.78 -8.10
N CYS A 75 -2.60 8.71 -7.65
CA CYS A 75 -4.05 8.54 -7.59
C CYS A 75 -4.70 9.01 -6.28
N GLY A 76 -3.96 9.70 -5.39
CA GLY A 76 -4.54 10.29 -4.18
C GLY A 76 -4.51 9.42 -2.92
N THR A 77 -3.75 8.31 -2.91
CA THR A 77 -3.62 7.43 -1.73
C THR A 77 -3.19 8.15 -0.46
N THR A 78 -2.30 9.15 -0.55
CA THR A 78 -1.92 9.98 0.61
C THR A 78 -3.11 10.73 1.19
N SER A 79 -3.90 11.39 0.34
CA SER A 79 -5.08 12.15 0.79
C SER A 79 -6.16 11.27 1.40
N ILE A 80 -6.31 10.03 0.90
CA ILE A 80 -7.22 9.05 1.49
C ILE A 80 -6.68 8.56 2.85
N ALA A 81 -5.38 8.26 2.94
CA ALA A 81 -4.79 7.84 4.20
C ALA A 81 -5.01 8.89 5.30
N ASP A 82 -4.68 10.16 4.99
CA ASP A 82 -4.81 11.30 5.91
C ASP A 82 -6.27 11.56 6.31
N TYR A 83 -7.20 11.37 5.37
CA TYR A 83 -8.63 11.56 5.61
C TYR A 83 -9.20 10.51 6.58
N LEU A 84 -8.81 9.25 6.40
CA LEU A 84 -9.32 8.14 7.19
C LEU A 84 -8.68 8.07 8.58
N ASP A 85 -7.44 8.53 8.72
CA ASP A 85 -6.73 8.49 10.02
C ASP A 85 -7.49 9.28 11.09
N GLY A 86 -7.74 8.64 12.23
CA GLY A 86 -8.44 9.22 13.37
C GLY A 86 -9.97 9.23 13.27
N LEU A 87 -10.57 8.74 12.17
CA LEU A 87 -12.02 8.46 12.13
C LEU A 87 -12.37 7.30 13.08
N GLN A 88 -13.65 6.98 13.19
CA GLN A 88 -14.13 5.95 14.11
C GLN A 88 -14.80 4.81 13.34
N PHE A 89 -14.40 3.57 13.61
CA PHE A 89 -15.12 2.39 13.14
C PHE A 89 -16.48 2.26 13.84
N ASN A 90 -17.39 1.49 13.26
CA ASN A 90 -18.72 1.23 13.82
C ASN A 90 -18.68 0.58 15.21
N ASN A 91 -17.59 -0.12 15.54
CA ASN A 91 -17.37 -0.72 16.86
C ASN A 91 -16.85 0.27 17.93
N GLY A 92 -16.63 1.55 17.55
CA GLY A 92 -16.14 2.60 18.44
C GLY A 92 -14.62 2.81 18.44
N ASP A 93 -13.83 1.91 17.82
CA ASP A 93 -12.38 2.04 17.75
C ASP A 93 -11.96 3.16 16.80
N ARG A 94 -10.81 3.79 17.08
CA ARG A 94 -10.24 4.80 16.19
C ARG A 94 -9.45 4.14 15.07
N VAL A 95 -9.71 4.60 13.83
CA VAL A 95 -9.00 4.18 12.63
C VAL A 95 -7.55 4.67 12.70
N CYS A 96 -6.62 3.73 12.58
CA CYS A 96 -5.21 4.00 12.33
C CYS A 96 -4.92 3.74 10.85
N SER A 97 -4.71 4.80 10.08
CA SER A 97 -4.47 4.75 8.64
C SER A 97 -3.06 5.26 8.32
N ARG A 98 -2.34 4.56 7.45
CA ARG A 98 -0.96 4.89 7.08
C ARG A 98 -0.77 4.90 5.57
N HIS A 99 0.27 5.60 5.14
CA HIS A 99 0.65 5.74 3.74
C HIS A 99 2.07 5.24 3.54
N GLU A 100 2.23 4.25 2.66
CA GLU A 100 3.52 3.68 2.24
C GLU A 100 4.42 3.23 3.41
N THR A 101 3.84 2.48 4.35
CA THR A 101 4.55 1.95 5.51
C THR A 101 5.70 1.04 5.09
N LEU A 102 6.91 1.31 5.59
CA LEU A 102 8.14 0.54 5.28
C LEU A 102 8.47 0.46 3.78
N PHE A 103 8.09 1.45 2.96
CA PHE A 103 8.33 1.42 1.52
C PHE A 103 9.82 1.20 1.16
N ASP A 104 10.75 1.73 1.95
CA ASP A 104 12.20 1.53 1.79
C ASP A 104 12.62 0.04 1.81
N TYR A 105 11.83 -0.84 2.42
CA TYR A 105 12.05 -2.29 2.46
C TYR A 105 11.15 -3.05 1.48
N ILE A 106 9.92 -2.56 1.27
CA ILE A 106 8.93 -3.20 0.40
C ILE A 106 9.31 -3.03 -1.08
N LEU A 107 9.71 -1.84 -1.52
CA LEU A 107 10.04 -1.58 -2.94
C LEU A 107 11.23 -2.42 -3.43
N PRO A 108 12.35 -2.55 -2.68
CA PRO A 108 13.41 -3.47 -3.07
C PRO A 108 12.95 -4.92 -3.14
N ALA A 109 12.11 -5.36 -2.21
CA ALA A 109 11.57 -6.72 -2.21
C ALA A 109 10.65 -6.99 -3.41
N ILE A 110 9.84 -6.00 -3.83
CA ILE A 110 9.05 -6.07 -5.08
C ILE A 110 9.98 -6.19 -6.28
N THR A 111 10.99 -5.33 -6.38
CA THR A 111 11.97 -5.34 -7.48
C THR A 111 12.67 -6.70 -7.60
N ALA A 112 13.01 -7.30 -6.45
CA ALA A 112 13.71 -8.59 -6.37
C ALA A 112 12.78 -9.81 -6.44
N GLY A 113 11.46 -9.64 -6.56
CA GLY A 113 10.49 -10.75 -6.59
C GLY A 113 10.39 -11.53 -5.27
N LEU A 114 10.72 -10.92 -4.14
CA LEU A 114 10.76 -11.57 -2.82
C LEU A 114 9.39 -11.55 -2.13
N GLU A 115 8.39 -12.17 -2.76
CA GLU A 115 6.98 -12.11 -2.32
C GLU A 115 6.77 -12.54 -0.86
N ASN A 116 7.40 -13.63 -0.43
CA ASN A 116 7.30 -14.13 0.94
C ASN A 116 7.83 -13.12 1.97
N ASP A 117 8.86 -12.35 1.62
CA ASP A 117 9.40 -11.31 2.49
C ASP A 117 8.44 -10.14 2.59
N ILE A 118 7.78 -9.77 1.47
CA ILE A 118 6.75 -8.72 1.48
C ILE A 118 5.56 -9.13 2.35
N ILE A 119 5.04 -10.35 2.18
CA ILE A 119 3.95 -10.89 3.00
C ILE A 119 4.34 -10.88 4.49
N ARG A 120 5.59 -11.27 4.81
CA ARG A 120 6.10 -11.23 6.19
C ARG A 120 6.16 -9.81 6.74
N LEU A 121 6.63 -8.84 5.94
CA LEU A 121 6.69 -7.44 6.34
C LEU A 121 5.28 -6.85 6.55
N TYR A 122 4.37 -7.09 5.62
CA TYR A 122 2.97 -6.66 5.69
C TYR A 122 2.26 -7.23 6.93
N SER A 123 2.48 -8.50 7.24
CA SER A 123 1.98 -9.15 8.46
C SER A 123 2.44 -8.42 9.74
N GLY A 124 3.59 -7.75 9.70
CA GLY A 124 4.15 -6.99 10.81
C GLY A 124 3.51 -5.63 11.05
N PHE A 125 2.64 -5.15 10.16
CA PHE A 125 2.01 -3.83 10.29
C PHE A 125 1.07 -3.79 11.52
N ARG A 126 0.82 -2.57 12.02
CA ARG A 126 0.14 -2.30 13.30
C ARG A 126 -0.90 -1.20 13.19
N HIS A 127 -1.47 -1.06 11.99
CA HIS A 127 -2.49 -0.09 11.65
C HIS A 127 -3.61 -0.83 10.91
N ASP A 128 -4.79 -0.23 10.83
CA ASP A 128 -5.99 -0.89 10.31
C ASP A 128 -6.07 -0.77 8.78
N ILE A 129 -5.59 0.36 8.26
CA ILE A 129 -5.64 0.72 6.85
C ILE A 129 -4.24 1.09 6.35
N GLU A 130 -3.79 0.41 5.31
CA GLU A 130 -2.61 0.81 4.55
C GLU A 130 -3.05 1.39 3.20
N ALA A 131 -2.56 2.56 2.84
CA ALA A 131 -2.71 3.10 1.50
C ALA A 131 -1.34 3.17 0.81
N ALA A 132 -1.12 2.29 -0.15
CA ALA A 132 0.18 2.17 -0.80
C ALA A 132 0.00 1.67 -2.23
N PRO A 133 0.20 2.53 -3.25
CA PRO A 133 0.04 2.15 -4.65
C PRO A 133 0.91 0.96 -5.05
N HIS A 134 2.11 0.83 -4.47
CA HIS A 134 3.05 -0.24 -4.80
C HIS A 134 2.58 -1.64 -4.37
N PHE A 135 1.61 -1.78 -3.46
CA PHE A 135 1.06 -3.11 -3.18
C PHE A 135 0.21 -3.66 -4.30
N SER A 136 -0.20 -2.83 -5.27
CA SER A 136 -0.91 -3.28 -6.46
C SER A 136 -0.14 -4.34 -7.28
N TYR A 137 1.18 -4.49 -7.08
CA TYR A 137 1.98 -5.55 -7.70
C TYR A 137 1.77 -6.93 -7.07
N ILE A 138 1.30 -7.00 -5.82
CA ILE A 138 1.24 -8.25 -5.05
C ILE A 138 -0.04 -8.42 -4.22
N ALA A 139 -0.98 -7.47 -4.30
CA ALA A 139 -2.11 -7.36 -3.37
C ALA A 139 -2.95 -8.63 -3.29
N GLY A 140 -3.17 -9.34 -4.40
CA GLY A 140 -3.90 -10.62 -4.42
C GLY A 140 -3.24 -11.75 -3.62
N LYS A 141 -2.00 -11.58 -3.15
CA LYS A 141 -1.26 -12.55 -2.31
C LYS A 141 -1.17 -12.12 -0.84
N LEU A 142 -1.60 -10.90 -0.51
CA LEU A 142 -1.52 -10.37 0.84
C LEU A 142 -2.67 -10.92 1.70
N PRO A 143 -2.43 -11.16 3.01
CA PRO A 143 -3.47 -11.54 3.95
C PRO A 143 -4.30 -10.31 4.34
N VAL A 144 -5.15 -9.85 3.42
CA VAL A 144 -6.00 -8.64 3.57
C VAL A 144 -7.44 -8.97 3.22
N ASN A 145 -8.41 -8.34 3.90
CA ASN A 145 -9.84 -8.63 3.72
C ASN A 145 -10.48 -7.77 2.63
N LYS A 146 -10.12 -6.49 2.57
CA LYS A 146 -10.66 -5.50 1.61
C LYS A 146 -9.52 -4.87 0.84
N ILE A 147 -9.56 -4.96 -0.49
CA ILE A 147 -8.61 -4.30 -1.39
C ILE A 147 -9.38 -3.24 -2.17
N VAL A 148 -9.16 -1.97 -1.84
CA VAL A 148 -9.83 -0.85 -2.49
C VAL A 148 -8.90 -0.25 -3.53
N HIS A 149 -9.31 -0.30 -4.79
CA HIS A 149 -8.60 0.37 -5.87
C HIS A 149 -9.09 1.82 -5.97
N ILE A 150 -8.20 2.78 -5.73
CA ILE A 150 -8.46 4.19 -6.05
C ILE A 150 -7.95 4.45 -7.46
N ILE A 151 -8.89 4.70 -8.37
CA ILE A 151 -8.58 5.19 -9.71
C ILE A 151 -8.72 6.72 -9.72
N ARG A 152 -7.88 7.35 -10.54
CA ARG A 152 -7.89 8.78 -10.82
C ARG A 152 -7.78 8.95 -12.33
N ASP A 153 -8.35 10.03 -12.86
CA ASP A 153 -8.37 10.33 -14.28
C ASP A 153 -6.98 10.15 -14.89
N GLY A 154 -6.87 9.26 -15.88
CA GLY A 154 -5.61 8.89 -16.51
C GLY A 154 -4.87 10.09 -17.07
N ARG A 155 -5.58 11.09 -17.59
CA ARG A 155 -4.99 12.32 -18.12
C ARG A 155 -4.23 13.07 -17.02
N ARG A 156 -4.86 13.18 -15.86
CA ARG A 156 -4.29 13.84 -14.67
C ARG A 156 -3.13 13.05 -14.08
N VAL A 157 -3.22 11.72 -14.07
CA VAL A 157 -2.14 10.85 -13.56
C VAL A 157 -0.92 10.89 -14.47
N VAL A 158 -1.10 10.70 -15.78
CA VAL A 158 -0.03 10.76 -16.78
C VAL A 158 0.69 12.10 -16.72
N GLN A 159 -0.04 13.22 -16.77
CA GLN A 159 0.57 14.54 -16.65
C GLN A 159 1.31 14.72 -15.31
N SER A 160 0.75 14.22 -14.20
CA SER A 160 1.41 14.30 -12.90
C SER A 160 2.68 13.44 -12.84
N GLY A 161 2.69 12.28 -13.49
CA GLY A 161 3.83 11.38 -13.61
C GLY A 161 4.98 12.01 -14.37
N ILE A 162 4.69 12.56 -15.55
CA ILE A 162 5.65 13.31 -16.38
C ILE A 162 6.23 14.47 -15.57
N ASN A 163 5.39 15.29 -14.95
CA ASN A 163 5.83 16.43 -14.12
C ASN A 163 6.71 16.03 -12.93
N ARG A 164 6.64 14.77 -12.49
CA ARG A 164 7.42 14.23 -11.37
C ARG A 164 8.65 13.43 -11.83
N GLY A 165 8.87 13.32 -13.13
CA GLY A 165 10.02 12.63 -13.71
C GLY A 165 9.92 11.11 -13.67
N TRP A 166 8.71 10.55 -13.81
CA TRP A 166 8.55 9.12 -14.08
C TRP A 166 9.42 8.71 -15.27
N TYR A 167 10.07 7.55 -15.19
CA TYR A 167 11.01 7.03 -16.19
C TYR A 167 12.26 7.87 -16.48
N GLN A 168 12.48 8.98 -15.76
CA GLN A 168 13.64 9.85 -15.95
C GLN A 168 14.60 9.82 -14.76
N LYS A 169 14.12 9.40 -13.59
CA LYS A 169 14.91 9.31 -12.35
C LYS A 169 15.38 7.89 -12.11
N ASP A 170 16.50 7.76 -11.40
CA ASP A 170 16.93 6.48 -10.85
C ASP A 170 16.60 6.43 -9.36
N ASP A 171 15.34 6.14 -9.05
CA ASP A 171 14.88 5.87 -7.69
C ASP A 171 14.13 4.52 -7.60
N MET A 172 13.89 4.06 -6.37
CA MET A 172 13.25 2.76 -6.14
C MET A 172 11.83 2.67 -6.71
N TRP A 173 11.09 3.78 -6.77
CA TRP A 173 9.77 3.81 -7.37
C TRP A 173 9.88 3.67 -8.90
N GLU A 174 10.89 4.25 -9.54
CA GLU A 174 11.12 4.03 -10.96
C GLU A 174 11.51 2.58 -11.29
N ARG A 175 12.32 1.94 -10.44
CA ARG A 175 12.81 0.57 -10.65
C ARG A 175 11.74 -0.51 -10.57
N ILE A 176 10.63 -0.28 -9.85
CA ILE A 176 9.53 -1.25 -9.81
C ILE A 176 8.57 -1.14 -11.00
N LYS A 177 8.64 -0.07 -11.80
CA LYS A 177 7.78 0.07 -12.97
C LYS A 177 8.23 -0.86 -14.09
N PRO A 178 7.32 -1.52 -14.82
CA PRO A 178 7.68 -2.22 -16.03
C PRO A 178 8.36 -1.27 -17.03
N ASN A 179 9.40 -1.77 -17.69
CA ASN A 179 10.14 -1.01 -18.69
C ASN A 179 9.39 -1.04 -20.03
N PHE A 180 8.42 -0.14 -20.20
CA PHE A 180 7.71 0.03 -21.46
C PHE A 180 8.61 0.65 -22.54
N GLN A 181 8.37 0.27 -23.80
CA GLN A 181 8.96 0.90 -24.97
C GLN A 181 8.20 2.18 -25.34
N GLY A 182 8.80 3.02 -26.20
CA GLY A 182 8.21 4.25 -26.71
C GLY A 182 8.69 5.52 -26.02
N SER A 183 8.06 6.64 -26.37
CA SER A 183 8.31 7.96 -25.78
C SER A 183 8.00 7.99 -24.28
N LEU A 184 8.49 9.02 -23.57
CA LEU A 184 8.18 9.21 -22.14
C LEU A 184 6.67 9.24 -21.88
N PHE A 185 5.92 9.88 -22.77
CA PHE A 185 4.47 9.99 -22.66
C PHE A 185 3.80 8.62 -22.80
N GLU A 186 4.18 7.84 -23.82
CA GLU A 186 3.68 6.48 -24.02
C GLU A 186 3.97 5.59 -22.81
N LYS A 187 5.19 5.65 -22.26
CA LYS A 187 5.55 4.89 -21.06
C LYS A 187 4.64 5.22 -19.88
N CYS A 188 4.35 6.50 -19.67
CA CYS A 188 3.43 6.94 -18.62
C CYS A 188 1.99 6.46 -18.85
N CYS A 189 1.51 6.51 -20.10
CA CYS A 189 0.19 6.01 -20.48
C CYS A 189 0.08 4.49 -20.24
N ARG A 190 1.02 3.71 -20.78
CA ARG A 190 1.08 2.26 -20.62
C ARG A 190 1.19 1.86 -19.16
N PHE A 191 1.96 2.61 -18.37
CA PHE A 191 2.04 2.39 -16.93
C PHE A 191 0.71 2.58 -16.22
N TRP A 192 0.02 3.69 -16.48
CA TRP A 192 -1.29 3.93 -15.87
C TRP A 192 -2.28 2.82 -16.24
N THR A 193 -2.42 2.51 -17.53
CA THR A 193 -3.31 1.44 -18.04
C THR A 193 -2.97 0.10 -17.39
N HIS A 194 -1.70 -0.30 -17.43
CA HIS A 194 -1.24 -1.55 -16.84
C HIS A 194 -1.57 -1.63 -15.34
N ARG A 195 -1.33 -0.55 -14.58
CA ARG A 195 -1.58 -0.56 -13.14
C ARG A 195 -3.07 -0.60 -12.79
N VAL A 196 -3.91 0.08 -13.58
CA VAL A 196 -5.37 0.04 -13.43
C VAL A 196 -5.86 -1.40 -13.66
N GLN A 197 -5.49 -2.01 -14.79
CA GLN A 197 -5.87 -3.39 -15.11
C GLN A 197 -5.42 -4.39 -14.04
N GLN A 198 -4.18 -4.27 -13.54
CA GLN A 198 -3.68 -5.14 -12.48
C GLN A 198 -4.41 -4.95 -11.15
N ALA A 199 -4.83 -3.73 -10.83
CA ALA A 199 -5.61 -3.47 -9.63
C ALA A 199 -7.01 -4.10 -9.72
N GLU A 200 -7.66 -4.07 -10.90
CA GLU A 200 -8.97 -4.68 -11.13
C GLU A 200 -8.98 -6.19 -10.83
N LEU A 201 -7.89 -6.89 -11.14
CA LEU A 201 -7.79 -8.34 -10.93
C LEU A 201 -7.85 -8.76 -9.46
N CYS A 202 -7.59 -7.84 -8.52
CA CYS A 202 -7.48 -8.17 -7.11
C CYS A 202 -8.32 -7.27 -6.19
N SER A 203 -8.84 -6.15 -6.69
CA SER A 203 -9.65 -5.24 -5.89
C SER A 203 -11.03 -5.82 -5.57
N THR A 204 -11.45 -5.68 -4.33
CA THR A 204 -12.82 -5.98 -3.90
C THR A 204 -13.77 -4.81 -4.15
N ARG A 205 -13.23 -3.60 -4.37
CA ARG A 205 -13.99 -2.42 -4.78
C ARG A 205 -13.07 -1.43 -5.53
N THR A 206 -13.58 -0.85 -6.62
CA THR A 206 -12.94 0.28 -7.30
C THR A 206 -13.73 1.56 -7.05
N ILE A 207 -13.03 2.66 -6.79
CA ILE A 207 -13.62 3.99 -6.56
C ILE A 207 -12.82 5.06 -7.30
N ARG A 208 -13.51 6.07 -7.84
CA ARG A 208 -12.85 7.24 -8.43
C ARG A 208 -12.56 8.27 -7.35
N LEU A 209 -11.34 8.79 -7.33
CA LEU A 209 -10.97 9.86 -6.40
C LEU A 209 -11.85 11.10 -6.59
N GLU A 210 -12.18 11.42 -7.84
CA GLU A 210 -12.99 12.58 -8.20
C GLU A 210 -14.42 12.49 -7.62
N ASP A 211 -15.00 11.30 -7.59
CA ASP A 211 -16.33 11.07 -7.02
C ASP A 211 -16.36 11.32 -5.52
N LEU A 212 -15.36 10.83 -4.79
CA LEU A 212 -15.24 11.07 -3.35
C LEU A 212 -15.08 12.56 -3.00
N ALA A 213 -14.47 13.34 -3.89
CA ALA A 213 -14.25 14.76 -3.68
C ALA A 213 -15.50 15.61 -3.97
N CYS A 214 -16.37 15.14 -4.87
CA CYS A 214 -17.53 15.89 -5.36
C CYS A 214 -18.88 15.40 -4.83
N SER A 215 -18.98 14.14 -4.37
CA SER A 215 -20.22 13.52 -3.92
C SER A 215 -20.12 13.06 -2.46
N ARG A 216 -21.01 13.59 -1.62
CA ARG A 216 -21.14 13.14 -0.22
C ARG A 216 -21.66 11.71 -0.13
N ASP A 217 -22.49 11.29 -1.08
CA ASP A 217 -23.09 9.96 -1.10
C ASP A 217 -22.05 8.90 -1.45
N GLU A 218 -21.14 9.20 -2.39
CA GLU A 218 -20.01 8.30 -2.73
C GLU A 218 -19.05 8.17 -1.56
N LEU A 219 -18.74 9.28 -0.88
CA LEU A 219 -17.93 9.28 0.32
C LEU A 219 -18.59 8.48 1.45
N ALA A 220 -19.89 8.67 1.70
CA ALA A 220 -20.65 7.90 2.67
C ALA A 220 -20.69 6.40 2.31
N GLY A 221 -20.86 6.07 1.03
CA GLY A 221 -20.83 4.71 0.52
C GLY A 221 -19.47 4.03 0.69
N LEU A 222 -18.37 4.78 0.56
CA LEU A 222 -17.02 4.30 0.93
C LEU A 222 -16.92 4.03 2.42
N LEU A 223 -17.28 5.00 3.28
CA LEU A 223 -17.19 4.85 4.73
C LEU A 223 -18.00 3.66 5.24
N ALA A 224 -19.24 3.50 4.76
CA ALA A 224 -20.09 2.36 5.09
C ALA A 224 -19.44 1.03 4.71
N TYR A 225 -18.84 0.94 3.52
CA TYR A 225 -18.12 -0.27 3.08
C TYR A 225 -16.88 -0.56 3.93
N LEU A 226 -16.21 0.47 4.45
CA LEU A 226 -15.08 0.32 5.36
C LEU A 226 -15.51 0.09 6.81
N GLU A 227 -16.82 0.07 7.10
CA GLU A 227 -17.37 0.00 8.45
C GLU A 227 -16.94 1.17 9.34
N ILE A 228 -16.80 2.35 8.73
CA ILE A 228 -16.44 3.60 9.40
C ILE A 228 -17.70 4.45 9.56
N MET A 229 -17.85 5.05 10.74
CA MET A 229 -18.95 5.93 11.08
C MET A 229 -19.00 7.15 10.13
N PRO A 230 -20.21 7.61 9.74
CA PRO A 230 -20.37 8.82 8.95
C PRO A 230 -19.69 10.02 9.61
N THR A 231 -19.10 10.91 8.81
CA THR A 231 -18.43 12.11 9.29
C THR A 231 -18.67 13.28 8.35
N ASN A 232 -18.61 14.49 8.91
CA ASN A 232 -18.64 15.74 8.15
C ASN A 232 -17.23 16.18 7.70
N ARG A 233 -16.19 15.39 8.00
CA ARG A 233 -14.83 15.66 7.53
C ARG A 233 -14.83 15.68 6.00
N ILE A 234 -14.17 16.67 5.43
CA ILE A 234 -14.02 16.83 3.97
C ILE A 234 -12.71 16.16 3.55
N LEU A 235 -12.73 15.48 2.41
CA LEU A 235 -11.53 14.92 1.80
C LEU A 235 -10.54 16.06 1.49
N PRO A 236 -9.29 16.02 1.97
CA PRO A 236 -8.35 17.10 1.72
C PRO A 236 -8.05 17.19 0.22
N LYS A 237 -8.16 18.40 -0.34
CA LYS A 237 -7.70 18.67 -1.71
C LYS A 237 -6.19 18.50 -1.76
N SER A 238 -5.69 17.53 -2.54
CA SER A 238 -4.26 17.40 -2.77
C SER A 238 -3.74 18.62 -3.55
N ASN A 239 -2.74 19.33 -3.01
CA ASN A 239 -2.06 20.51 -3.56
C ASN A 239 -2.93 21.78 -3.73
N PRO A 240 -2.93 22.73 -2.77
CA PRO A 240 -3.54 24.05 -2.92
C PRO A 240 -2.79 25.01 -3.89
N GLY A 241 -1.87 24.52 -4.73
CA GLY A 241 -1.07 25.35 -5.63
C GLY A 241 -0.71 24.66 -6.95
N LYS A 242 -0.82 25.43 -8.06
CA LYS A 242 -0.69 25.10 -9.50
C LYS A 242 -1.42 23.83 -9.94
N ILE A 243 -2.22 23.93 -11.01
CA ILE A 243 -2.83 22.81 -11.71
C ILE A 243 -1.69 21.91 -12.24
N SER A 244 -1.19 20.99 -11.41
CA SER A 244 -0.04 20.11 -11.71
C SER A 244 -0.38 19.00 -12.72
N SER A 245 -1.53 19.14 -13.38
CA SER A 245 -2.21 18.17 -14.23
C SER A 245 -2.97 18.88 -15.35
N ASP A 246 -2.40 19.93 -15.93
CA ASP A 246 -2.97 20.66 -17.06
C ASP A 246 -2.71 19.90 -18.37
N PHE A 247 -3.50 18.84 -18.58
CA PHE A 247 -3.44 18.00 -19.78
C PHE A 247 -3.99 18.71 -21.03
N GLN A 248 -4.61 19.89 -20.90
CA GLN A 248 -5.15 20.65 -22.04
C GLN A 248 -4.04 21.16 -22.98
N LYS A 249 -2.78 21.16 -22.50
CA LYS A 249 -1.60 21.55 -23.28
C LYS A 249 -1.02 20.44 -24.15
N TRP A 250 -1.58 19.23 -24.12
CA TRP A 250 -1.16 18.15 -25.00
C TRP A 250 -1.44 18.51 -26.45
N ASP A 251 -0.42 18.35 -27.30
CA ASP A 251 -0.57 18.41 -28.75
C ASP A 251 -1.44 17.25 -29.26
N ALA A 252 -1.76 17.30 -30.56
CA ALA A 252 -2.61 16.29 -31.20
C ALA A 252 -2.01 14.88 -31.09
N GLU A 253 -0.69 14.73 -31.24
CA GLU A 253 -0.02 13.44 -31.18
C GLU A 253 -0.14 12.81 -29.78
N HIS A 254 0.09 13.58 -28.72
CA HIS A 254 -0.10 13.12 -27.34
C HIS A 254 -1.55 12.76 -27.03
N ARG A 255 -2.51 13.51 -27.58
CA ARG A 255 -3.93 13.17 -27.44
C ARG A 255 -4.21 11.83 -28.10
N ASP A 256 -3.85 11.66 -29.38
CA ASP A 256 -4.09 10.43 -30.13
C ASP A 256 -3.45 9.21 -29.44
N MET A 257 -2.20 9.33 -28.96
CA MET A 257 -1.54 8.28 -28.18
C MET A 257 -2.27 7.95 -26.88
N PHE A 258 -2.80 8.95 -26.17
CA PHE A 258 -3.58 8.71 -24.97
C PHE A 258 -4.89 7.99 -25.28
N PHE A 259 -5.59 8.39 -26.34
CA PHE A 259 -6.79 7.69 -26.82
C PHE A 259 -6.49 6.22 -27.13
N GLU A 260 -5.39 5.94 -27.84
CA GLU A 260 -5.01 4.58 -28.22
C GLU A 260 -4.66 3.71 -26.99
N ILE A 261 -3.88 4.24 -26.05
CA ILE A 261 -3.30 3.44 -24.95
C ILE A 261 -4.20 3.39 -23.71
N CYS A 262 -4.85 4.50 -23.38
CA CYS A 262 -5.63 4.66 -22.15
C CYS A 262 -7.14 4.60 -22.41
N GLY A 263 -7.58 4.71 -23.67
CA GLY A 263 -8.99 4.92 -24.03
C GLY A 263 -9.93 3.86 -23.45
N GLU A 264 -9.60 2.58 -23.58
CA GLU A 264 -10.43 1.48 -23.06
C GLU A 264 -10.67 1.63 -21.54
N MET A 265 -9.61 1.86 -20.77
CA MET A 265 -9.74 2.03 -19.31
C MET A 265 -10.44 3.34 -18.95
N MET A 266 -10.26 4.39 -19.74
CA MET A 266 -10.99 5.65 -19.56
C MET A 266 -12.47 5.48 -19.87
N ASP A 267 -12.86 4.70 -20.87
CA ASP A 267 -14.27 4.43 -21.20
C ASP A 267 -14.98 3.66 -20.09
N ILE A 268 -14.28 2.73 -19.43
CA ILE A 268 -14.83 1.96 -18.30
C ILE A 268 -15.14 2.86 -17.10
N TYR A 269 -14.24 3.80 -16.78
CA TYR A 269 -14.31 4.55 -15.51
C TYR A 269 -14.74 6.01 -15.66
N TYR A 270 -14.51 6.64 -16.79
CA TYR A 270 -14.74 8.07 -17.01
C TYR A 270 -15.64 8.26 -18.22
N LYS A 271 -16.94 8.01 -18.05
CA LYS A 271 -17.91 8.21 -19.14
C LYS A 271 -17.81 9.62 -19.72
N ASP A 272 -17.87 9.71 -21.05
CA ASP A 272 -17.85 10.96 -21.82
C ASP A 272 -16.55 11.78 -21.65
N TRP A 273 -15.45 11.16 -21.18
CA TRP A 273 -14.17 11.84 -20.97
C TRP A 273 -13.62 12.51 -22.23
N GLN A 274 -13.99 12.02 -23.41
CA GLN A 274 -13.61 12.56 -24.71
C GLN A 274 -14.14 13.99 -24.94
N ALA A 275 -15.22 14.40 -24.26
CA ALA A 275 -15.82 15.72 -24.44
C ALA A 275 -15.04 16.86 -23.74
N GLU A 276 -14.07 16.53 -22.88
CA GLU A 276 -13.35 17.50 -22.04
C GLU A 276 -12.01 17.98 -22.65
N TRP A 277 -11.84 17.85 -23.96
CA TRP A 277 -10.63 18.20 -24.72
C TRP A 277 -10.65 19.54 -25.44
#